data_AF-A0AAD5VKJ2-F1
#
_entry.id   AF-A0AAD5VKJ2-F1
#
_cell.length_a   1.000
_cell.length_b   1.000
_cell.length_c   1.000
_cell.angle_alpha   90.00
_cell.angle_beta   90.00
_cell.angle_gamma   90.00
#
_symmetry.space_group_name_H-M   'P 1'
#
loop_
_entity.id
_entity.type
_entity.pdbx_description
1 polymer ?
#
loop_
_entity_poly.entity_id
_entity_poly.type
_entity_poly.pdbx_seq_one_letter_code
_entity_poly.pdbx_strand_id
1 'polypeptide(L)'
;MATVEVLPAVSVDEKPKRYYIFESEEVHKYLLPADEEERVRLDEQSLGIIQAFDNKLIWAPITLKEGDAVLDSGTGSGHWLLSLAKELEAQKIPSIRLLGSDITPRMFPPPSLIPHNASFSTDSITELPASWSGTISLIHQRLLFLALQEPQWKTALSEMYRVLTPGGCIQLFELNYRGFDSPNEALKTHKAFQFRNRLGEVRKVVVDIVDHLEGWIKEAGFVDGSEGDQ
;
A
#
# COMPACT_ATOMS: atom_id res chain seq x y z
N MET A 1 48.30 -2.75 8.23
CA MET A 1 47.39 -2.51 9.38
C MET A 1 46.31 -1.56 8.90
N ALA A 2 45.04 -1.86 9.14
CA ALA A 2 43.94 -0.94 8.85
C ALA A 2 43.46 -0.30 10.15
N THR A 3 43.46 1.02 10.20
CA THR A 3 42.95 1.85 11.31
C THR A 3 41.56 2.36 10.97
N VAL A 4 40.64 2.25 11.94
CA VAL A 4 39.32 2.90 11.91
C VAL A 4 39.42 4.22 12.66
N GLU A 5 39.06 5.31 11.98
CA GLU A 5 38.87 6.61 12.60
C GLU A 5 37.44 6.66 13.18
N VAL A 6 37.33 6.73 14.50
CA VAL A 6 36.04 6.91 15.19
C VAL A 6 35.80 8.41 15.31
N LEU A 7 34.90 8.93 14.49
CA LEU A 7 34.48 10.33 14.59
C LEU A 7 33.78 10.57 15.93
N PRO A 8 34.01 11.73 16.59
CA PRO A 8 33.32 12.07 17.82
C PRO A 8 31.81 12.18 17.57
N ALA A 9 31.02 11.84 18.59
CA ALA A 9 29.57 11.93 18.54
C ALA A 9 29.15 13.38 18.21
N VAL A 10 28.47 13.55 17.08
CA VAL A 10 27.81 14.80 16.72
C VAL A 10 26.70 15.04 17.75
N SER A 11 26.62 16.25 18.31
CA SER A 11 25.47 16.65 19.13
C SER A 11 24.21 16.54 18.29
N VAL A 12 23.35 15.59 18.63
CA VAL A 12 22.07 15.39 17.95
C VAL A 12 21.14 16.46 18.48
N ASP A 13 20.80 17.47 17.67
CA ASP A 13 19.63 18.31 17.93
C ASP A 13 18.46 17.38 18.25
N GLU A 14 17.67 17.68 19.29
CA GLU A 14 16.50 16.88 19.65
C GLU A 14 15.59 16.76 18.43
N LYS A 15 15.65 15.59 17.75
CA LYS A 15 14.80 15.32 16.62
C LYS A 15 13.34 15.43 17.09
N PRO A 16 12.46 16.06 16.29
CA PRO A 16 11.05 16.17 16.65
C PRO A 16 10.49 14.78 16.97
N LYS A 17 9.63 14.69 17.99
CA LYS A 17 8.97 13.44 18.39
C LYS A 17 8.17 12.91 17.19
N ARG A 18 8.52 11.71 16.73
CA ARG A 18 7.76 11.00 15.69
C ARG A 18 6.47 10.43 16.27
N TYR A 19 5.37 10.51 15.52
CA TYR A 19 4.08 9.96 15.95
C TYR A 19 3.90 8.55 15.39
N TYR A 20 3.49 7.58 16.22
CA TYR A 20 3.20 6.22 15.78
C TYR A 20 1.78 5.83 16.18
N ILE A 21 1.14 5.01 15.35
CA ILE A 21 -0.21 4.49 15.62
C ILE A 21 -0.05 3.26 16.52
N PHE A 22 -0.65 3.32 17.72
CA PHE A 22 -0.74 2.22 18.66
C PHE A 22 -2.22 1.99 19.01
N GLU A 23 -2.89 1.04 18.37
CA GLU A 23 -4.27 0.71 18.76
C GLU A 23 -4.28 -0.41 19.81
N SER A 24 -4.08 -0.03 21.08
CA SER A 24 -4.11 -0.95 22.24
C SER A 24 -3.00 -2.02 22.26
N GLU A 25 -2.88 -2.74 23.39
CA GLU A 25 -1.83 -3.73 23.60
C GLU A 25 -1.96 -4.98 22.71
N GLU A 26 -3.12 -5.20 22.08
CA GLU A 26 -3.43 -6.46 21.39
C GLU A 26 -3.42 -6.40 19.85
N VAL A 27 -3.57 -5.24 19.18
CA VAL A 27 -3.63 -5.20 17.70
C VAL A 27 -3.02 -3.89 17.14
N HIS A 28 -2.53 -3.92 15.90
CA HIS A 28 -2.01 -2.78 15.11
C HIS A 28 -0.74 -2.09 15.64
N LYS A 29 0.41 -2.57 15.16
CA LYS A 29 1.70 -1.86 15.26
C LYS A 29 2.21 -1.61 13.85
N TYR A 30 1.60 -0.67 13.13
CA TYR A 30 2.22 -0.14 11.92
C TYR A 30 3.61 0.36 12.29
N LEU A 31 4.64 -0.15 11.61
CA LEU A 31 6.02 0.03 12.05
C LEU A 31 6.56 1.43 11.79
N LEU A 32 5.90 2.19 10.92
CA LEU A 32 6.33 3.52 10.51
C LEU A 32 5.53 4.61 11.24
N PRO A 33 6.08 5.82 11.33
CA PRO A 33 5.36 6.97 11.88
C PRO A 33 4.11 7.32 11.06
N ALA A 34 3.29 8.22 11.58
CA ALA A 34 2.14 8.82 10.90
C ALA A 34 2.10 10.33 11.20
N ASP A 35 3.17 11.02 10.81
CA ASP A 35 3.39 12.45 10.97
C ASP A 35 3.72 13.12 9.62
N GLU A 36 3.84 14.45 9.61
CA GLU A 36 4.08 15.23 8.38
C GLU A 36 5.40 14.86 7.69
N GLU A 37 6.44 14.53 8.45
CA GLU A 37 7.71 14.06 7.89
C GLU A 37 7.52 12.73 7.16
N GLU A 38 6.74 11.81 7.73
CA GLU A 38 6.37 10.57 7.05
C GLU A 38 5.50 10.82 5.81
N ARG A 39 4.55 11.77 5.89
CA ARG A 39 3.70 12.14 4.76
C ARG A 39 4.54 12.58 3.56
N VAL A 40 5.55 13.42 3.79
CA VAL A 40 6.50 13.85 2.74
C VAL A 40 7.29 12.66 2.19
N ARG A 41 7.81 11.77 3.05
CA ARG A 41 8.51 10.56 2.62
C ARG A 41 7.62 9.64 1.77
N LEU A 42 6.34 9.52 2.11
CA LEU A 42 5.35 8.74 1.36
C LEU A 42 5.06 9.36 -0.01
N ASP A 43 4.98 10.69 -0.11
CA ASP A 43 4.81 11.41 -1.37
C ASP A 43 6.02 11.16 -2.30
N GLU A 44 7.24 11.28 -1.79
CA GLU A 44 8.47 10.99 -2.55
C GLU A 44 8.53 9.52 -3.01
N GLN A 45 8.22 8.58 -2.11
CA GLN A 45 8.13 7.16 -2.45
C GLN A 45 7.05 6.91 -3.52
N SER A 46 5.90 7.58 -3.43
CA SER A 46 4.86 7.50 -4.43
C SER A 46 5.32 7.98 -5.79
N LEU A 47 5.99 9.12 -5.85
CA LEU A 47 6.51 9.66 -7.08
C LEU A 47 7.54 8.71 -7.72
N GLY A 48 8.46 8.18 -6.92
CA GLY A 48 9.48 7.24 -7.41
C GLY A 48 8.87 5.94 -7.96
N ILE A 49 7.85 5.40 -7.30
CA ILE A 49 7.13 4.21 -7.80
C ILE A 49 6.40 4.54 -9.10
N ILE A 50 5.64 5.64 -9.16
CA ILE A 50 4.91 6.03 -10.38
C ILE A 50 5.88 6.19 -11.56
N GLN A 51 7.03 6.83 -11.35
CA GLN A 51 8.06 6.99 -12.38
C GLN A 51 8.67 5.66 -12.83
N ALA A 52 8.89 4.71 -11.91
CA ALA A 52 9.41 3.39 -12.22
C ALA A 52 8.45 2.55 -13.10
N PHE A 53 7.17 2.89 -13.10
CA PHE A 53 6.13 2.30 -13.95
C PHE A 53 5.83 3.17 -15.18
N ASP A 54 6.81 3.92 -15.69
CA ASP A 54 6.69 4.80 -16.87
C ASP A 54 5.57 5.84 -16.73
N ASN A 55 5.29 6.29 -15.49
CA ASN A 55 4.17 7.16 -15.12
C ASN A 55 2.78 6.54 -15.33
N LYS A 56 2.68 5.22 -15.50
CA LYS A 56 1.40 4.50 -15.61
C LYS A 56 0.82 4.24 -14.22
N LEU A 57 -0.35 4.81 -13.93
CA LEU A 57 -1.03 4.64 -12.63
C LEU A 57 -1.88 3.37 -12.54
N ILE A 58 -2.52 2.97 -13.65
CA ILE A 58 -3.37 1.78 -13.74
C ILE A 58 -2.72 0.81 -14.73
N TRP A 59 -2.27 -0.34 -14.24
CA TRP A 59 -1.73 -1.46 -15.02
C TRP A 59 -2.61 -2.72 -14.99
N ALA A 60 -3.66 -2.74 -14.17
CA ALA A 60 -4.73 -3.72 -14.29
C ALA A 60 -5.40 -3.63 -15.68
N PRO A 61 -5.92 -4.75 -16.23
CA PRO A 61 -6.58 -4.79 -17.53
C PRO A 61 -8.02 -4.23 -17.46
N ILE A 62 -8.14 -2.96 -17.06
CA ILE A 62 -9.44 -2.27 -16.90
C ILE A 62 -9.40 -0.91 -17.60
N THR A 63 -10.48 -0.56 -18.29
CA THR A 63 -10.73 0.80 -18.78
C THR A 63 -11.83 1.42 -17.94
N LEU A 64 -11.47 2.43 -17.15
CA LEU A 64 -12.43 3.15 -16.33
C LEU A 64 -13.38 3.98 -17.20
N LYS A 65 -14.66 3.99 -16.84
CA LYS A 65 -15.73 4.72 -17.52
C LYS A 65 -16.61 5.45 -16.53
N GLU A 66 -17.37 6.43 -17.03
CA GLU A 66 -18.28 7.23 -16.23
C GLU A 66 -19.15 6.37 -15.30
N GLY A 67 -19.19 6.73 -14.01
CA GLY A 67 -19.94 6.02 -12.97
C GLY A 67 -19.12 4.97 -12.20
N ASP A 68 -17.93 4.59 -12.67
CA ASP A 68 -17.03 3.70 -11.94
C ASP A 68 -16.53 4.32 -10.63
N ALA A 69 -16.05 3.47 -9.74
CA ALA A 69 -15.35 3.88 -8.53
C ALA A 69 -14.00 3.19 -8.38
N VAL A 70 -13.01 3.95 -7.91
CA VAL A 70 -11.66 3.48 -7.60
C VAL A 70 -11.41 3.64 -6.11
N LEU A 71 -10.92 2.59 -5.46
CA LEU A 71 -10.48 2.61 -4.07
C LEU A 71 -8.96 2.53 -4.01
N ASP A 72 -8.31 3.50 -3.36
CA ASP A 72 -6.93 3.39 -2.90
C ASP A 72 -6.94 2.95 -1.42
N SER A 73 -6.62 1.68 -1.19
CA SER A 73 -6.64 1.06 0.13
C SER A 73 -5.29 1.16 0.82
N GLY A 74 -5.28 1.62 2.08
CA GLY A 74 -4.05 2.04 2.75
C GLY A 74 -3.45 3.26 2.08
N THR A 75 -4.29 4.26 1.77
CA THR A 75 -3.94 5.39 0.90
C THR A 75 -2.83 6.28 1.46
N GLY A 76 -2.59 6.24 2.77
CA GLY A 76 -1.58 7.05 3.44
C GLY A 76 -1.78 8.54 3.17
N SER A 77 -0.88 9.13 2.37
CA SER A 77 -0.95 10.54 1.99
C SER A 77 -1.97 10.86 0.89
N GLY A 78 -2.52 9.84 0.22
CA GLY A 78 -3.43 10.03 -0.92
C GLY A 78 -2.73 10.37 -2.24
N HIS A 79 -1.39 10.41 -2.27
CA HIS A 79 -0.65 10.90 -3.43
C HIS A 79 -0.96 10.13 -4.73
N TRP A 80 -1.09 8.80 -4.67
CA TRP A 80 -1.45 8.00 -5.85
C TRP A 80 -2.85 8.35 -6.34
N LEU A 81 -3.84 8.37 -5.44
CA LEU A 81 -5.24 8.66 -5.78
C LEU A 81 -5.41 10.07 -6.36
N LEU A 82 -4.71 11.06 -5.80
CA LEU A 82 -4.72 12.44 -6.32
C LEU A 82 -3.99 12.57 -7.66
N SER A 83 -2.96 11.74 -7.90
CA SER A 83 -2.32 11.67 -9.22
C SER A 83 -3.28 11.10 -10.25
N LEU A 84 -4.03 10.05 -9.88
CA LEU A 84 -5.06 9.47 -10.75
C LEU A 84 -6.18 10.47 -11.04
N ALA A 85 -6.62 11.24 -10.04
CA ALA A 85 -7.62 12.29 -10.23
C ALA A 85 -7.20 13.30 -11.31
N LYS A 86 -5.93 13.76 -11.27
CA LYS A 86 -5.37 14.69 -12.27
C LYS A 86 -5.31 14.07 -13.67
N GLU A 87 -4.95 12.79 -13.77
CA GLU A 87 -4.89 12.08 -15.04
C GLU A 87 -6.30 11.93 -15.66
N LEU A 88 -7.29 11.52 -14.86
CA LEU A 88 -8.68 11.39 -15.30
C LEU A 88 -9.29 12.73 -15.71
N GLU A 89 -8.97 13.81 -14.99
CA GLU A 89 -9.37 15.17 -15.36
C GLU A 89 -8.76 15.60 -16.69
N ALA A 90 -7.46 15.36 -16.91
CA ALA A 90 -6.78 15.64 -18.18
C ALA A 90 -7.38 14.85 -19.35
N GLN A 91 -7.81 13.60 -19.10
CA GLN A 91 -8.52 12.75 -20.07
C GLN A 91 -10.00 13.15 -20.25
N LYS A 92 -10.51 14.10 -19.46
CA LYS A 92 -11.91 14.54 -19.47
C LYS A 92 -12.90 13.39 -19.26
N ILE A 93 -12.62 12.51 -18.30
CA ILE A 93 -13.54 11.47 -17.86
C ILE A 93 -14.31 12.00 -16.65
N PRO A 94 -15.48 12.64 -16.82
CA PRO A 94 -16.28 13.10 -15.70
C PRO A 94 -16.85 11.91 -14.94
N SER A 95 -17.04 12.08 -13.63
CA SER A 95 -17.85 11.19 -12.78
C SER A 95 -17.24 9.81 -12.41
N ILE A 96 -15.92 9.67 -12.37
CA ILE A 96 -15.27 8.57 -11.62
C ILE A 96 -15.20 8.95 -10.14
N ARG A 97 -15.72 8.11 -9.25
CA ARG A 97 -15.60 8.29 -7.79
C ARG A 97 -14.24 7.78 -7.32
N LEU A 98 -13.48 8.61 -6.63
CA LEU A 98 -12.16 8.28 -6.09
C LEU A 98 -12.24 8.21 -4.56
N LEU A 99 -11.96 7.05 -4.00
CA LEU A 99 -12.08 6.76 -2.57
C LEU A 99 -10.70 6.43 -2.02
N GLY A 100 -10.25 7.15 -1.00
CA GLY A 100 -9.03 6.83 -0.26
C GLY A 100 -9.39 6.35 1.14
N SER A 101 -8.94 5.17 1.54
CA SER A 101 -9.16 4.65 2.90
C SER A 101 -7.84 4.38 3.60
N ASP A 102 -7.72 4.79 4.86
CA ASP A 102 -6.60 4.43 5.74
C ASP A 102 -7.08 4.31 7.18
N ILE A 103 -6.35 3.59 8.02
CA ILE A 103 -6.67 3.43 9.45
C ILE A 103 -6.48 4.73 10.24
N THR A 104 -5.83 5.74 9.66
CA THR A 104 -5.70 7.05 10.29
C THR A 104 -5.92 8.21 9.30
N PRO A 105 -6.60 9.30 9.71
CA PRO A 105 -6.75 10.47 8.87
C PRO A 105 -5.51 11.40 8.90
N ARG A 106 -4.50 11.10 9.73
CA ARG A 106 -3.40 12.04 10.03
C ARG A 106 -2.55 12.43 8.83
N MET A 107 -2.46 11.56 7.83
CA MET A 107 -1.65 11.79 6.63
C MET A 107 -2.51 12.22 5.44
N PHE A 108 -3.83 12.26 5.58
CA PHE A 108 -4.73 12.65 4.49
C PHE A 108 -4.40 14.03 3.94
N PRO A 109 -4.65 14.26 2.64
CA PRO A 109 -4.42 15.55 2.03
C PRO A 109 -5.30 16.63 2.67
N PRO A 110 -4.82 17.88 2.74
CA PRO A 110 -5.64 19.01 3.15
C PRO A 110 -6.93 19.10 2.33
N PRO A 111 -8.09 19.44 2.93
CA PRO A 111 -9.38 19.48 2.21
C PRO A 111 -9.40 20.35 0.96
N SER A 112 -8.61 21.43 0.93
CA SER A 112 -8.49 22.32 -0.23
C SER A 112 -7.80 21.69 -1.45
N LEU A 113 -7.11 20.55 -1.27
CA LEU A 113 -6.43 19.82 -2.35
C LEU A 113 -7.23 18.59 -2.81
N ILE A 114 -8.36 18.30 -2.18
CA ILE A 114 -9.21 17.15 -2.53
C ILE A 114 -10.17 17.59 -3.66
N PRO A 115 -10.09 16.99 -4.86
CA PRO A 115 -11.01 17.30 -5.94
C PRO A 115 -12.43 16.82 -5.63
N HIS A 116 -13.42 17.42 -6.29
CA HIS A 116 -14.86 17.19 -6.02
C HIS A 116 -15.32 15.74 -6.19
N ASN A 117 -14.59 14.94 -6.98
CA ASN A 117 -14.89 13.53 -7.23
C ASN A 117 -14.07 12.59 -6.33
N ALA A 118 -13.28 13.12 -5.39
CA ALA A 118 -12.49 12.34 -4.44
C ALA A 118 -12.97 12.51 -3.00
N SER A 119 -12.82 11.47 -2.18
CA SER A 119 -13.10 11.51 -0.74
C SER A 119 -12.17 10.57 0.01
N PHE A 120 -11.89 10.90 1.28
CA PHE A 120 -11.02 10.13 2.15
C PHE A 120 -11.77 9.75 3.44
N SER A 121 -11.61 8.51 3.88
CA SER A 121 -12.29 7.97 5.06
C SER A 121 -11.38 7.11 5.93
N THR A 122 -11.68 7.09 7.23
CA THR A 122 -10.93 6.29 8.19
C THR A 122 -11.56 4.91 8.30
N ASP A 123 -11.05 3.98 7.49
CA ASP A 123 -11.55 2.61 7.41
C ASP A 123 -10.37 1.63 7.36
N SER A 124 -10.52 0.48 8.01
CA SER A 124 -9.56 -0.62 7.88
C SER A 124 -9.88 -1.44 6.64
N ILE A 125 -8.84 -1.87 5.90
CA ILE A 125 -9.02 -2.82 4.79
C ILE A 125 -9.57 -4.18 5.24
N THR A 126 -9.51 -4.49 6.53
CA THR A 126 -10.14 -5.70 7.10
C THR A 126 -11.61 -5.53 7.45
N GLU A 127 -12.17 -4.33 7.32
CA GLU A 127 -13.57 -4.00 7.63
C GLU A 127 -13.99 -2.76 6.83
N LEU A 128 -14.18 -2.94 5.52
CA LEU A 128 -14.60 -1.87 4.62
C LEU A 128 -16.10 -1.57 4.79
N PRO A 129 -16.57 -0.34 4.50
CA PRO A 129 -17.98 0.01 4.61
C PRO A 129 -18.91 -0.99 3.89
N ALA A 130 -19.99 -1.39 4.57
CA ALA A 130 -20.96 -2.33 4.01
C ALA A 130 -21.62 -1.79 2.72
N SER A 131 -21.78 -0.47 2.63
CA SER A 131 -22.32 0.24 1.46
C SER A 131 -21.45 0.15 0.22
N TRP A 132 -20.19 -0.29 0.33
CA TRP A 132 -19.28 -0.44 -0.82
C TRP A 132 -19.43 -1.78 -1.53
N SER A 133 -20.20 -2.72 -0.99
CA SER A 133 -20.41 -4.07 -1.57
C SER A 133 -20.84 -3.99 -3.04
N GLY A 134 -20.05 -4.58 -3.95
CA GLY A 134 -20.35 -4.58 -5.38
C GLY A 134 -20.36 -3.20 -6.05
N THR A 135 -19.61 -2.22 -5.54
CA THR A 135 -19.64 -0.82 -6.07
C THR A 135 -18.30 -0.30 -6.59
N ILE A 136 -17.21 -1.04 -6.38
CA ILE A 136 -15.85 -0.62 -6.75
C ILE A 136 -15.44 -1.33 -8.04
N SER A 137 -14.90 -0.58 -9.01
CA SER A 137 -14.43 -1.13 -10.29
C SER A 137 -12.94 -1.47 -10.23
N LEU A 138 -12.14 -0.67 -9.51
CA LEU A 138 -10.71 -0.91 -9.31
C LEU A 138 -10.33 -0.68 -7.84
N ILE A 139 -9.59 -1.62 -7.26
CA ILE A 139 -8.92 -1.42 -5.98
C ILE A 139 -7.42 -1.38 -6.23
N HIS A 140 -6.77 -0.29 -5.82
CA HIS A 140 -5.34 -0.18 -5.73
C HIS A 140 -4.91 -0.34 -4.27
N GLN A 141 -3.87 -1.13 -4.04
CA GLN A 141 -3.22 -1.24 -2.73
C GLN A 141 -1.72 -1.41 -2.94
N ARG A 142 -0.91 -0.80 -2.09
CA ARG A 142 0.53 -0.98 -2.15
C ARG A 142 1.21 -0.93 -0.79
N LEU A 143 2.27 -1.72 -0.67
CA LEU A 143 3.23 -1.71 0.43
C LEU A 143 2.62 -1.95 1.83
N LEU A 144 1.54 -2.74 1.94
CA LEU A 144 0.96 -3.11 3.23
C LEU A 144 1.63 -4.33 3.88
N PHE A 145 2.71 -4.87 3.30
CA PHE A 145 3.49 -6.00 3.87
C PHE A 145 4.01 -5.77 5.31
N LEU A 146 4.15 -4.52 5.77
CA LEU A 146 4.48 -4.18 7.17
C LEU A 146 3.26 -3.79 8.03
N ALA A 147 2.09 -3.66 7.42
CA ALA A 147 0.86 -3.23 8.08
C ALA A 147 -0.06 -4.40 8.45
N LEU A 148 -0.10 -5.44 7.62
CA LEU A 148 -1.03 -6.56 7.78
C LEU A 148 -0.32 -7.85 8.21
N GLN A 149 -0.92 -8.53 9.19
CA GLN A 149 -0.59 -9.90 9.57
C GLN A 149 -1.27 -10.90 8.63
N GLU A 150 -0.81 -12.16 8.63
CA GLU A 150 -1.33 -13.21 7.75
C GLU A 150 -2.88 -13.35 7.79
N PRO A 151 -3.56 -13.45 8.95
CA PRO A 151 -5.01 -13.52 8.96
C PRO A 151 -5.68 -12.26 8.38
N GLN A 152 -5.06 -11.09 8.59
CA GLN A 152 -5.58 -9.81 8.10
C GLN A 152 -5.45 -9.70 6.58
N TRP A 153 -4.41 -10.27 5.98
CA TRP A 153 -4.29 -10.37 4.53
C TRP A 153 -5.44 -11.17 3.90
N LYS A 154 -5.80 -12.30 4.50
CA LYS A 154 -6.94 -13.10 4.02
C LYS A 154 -8.26 -12.33 4.15
N THR A 155 -8.48 -11.67 5.28
CA THR A 155 -9.67 -10.82 5.48
C THR A 155 -9.68 -9.65 4.49
N ALA A 156 -8.54 -8.98 4.29
CA ALA A 156 -8.41 -7.87 3.34
C ALA A 156 -8.77 -8.29 1.92
N LEU A 157 -8.25 -9.43 1.44
CA LEU A 157 -8.57 -9.95 0.11
C LEU A 157 -10.05 -10.33 -0.02
N SER A 158 -10.66 -10.90 1.03
CA SER A 158 -12.10 -11.17 1.06
C SER A 158 -12.94 -9.89 1.02
N GLU A 159 -12.53 -8.84 1.73
CA GLU A 159 -13.19 -7.54 1.73
C GLU A 159 -13.06 -6.84 0.38
N MET A 160 -11.87 -6.89 -0.23
CA MET A 160 -11.65 -6.42 -1.60
C MET A 160 -12.58 -7.12 -2.58
N TYR A 161 -12.68 -8.45 -2.50
CA TYR A 161 -13.59 -9.22 -3.36
C TYR A 161 -15.05 -8.80 -3.16
N ARG A 162 -15.49 -8.62 -1.91
CA ARG A 162 -16.86 -8.21 -1.58
C ARG A 162 -17.24 -6.85 -2.17
N VAL A 163 -16.34 -5.87 -2.12
CA VAL A 163 -16.64 -4.50 -2.58
C VAL A 163 -16.51 -4.34 -4.10
N LEU A 164 -15.84 -5.26 -4.79
CA LEU A 164 -15.71 -5.22 -6.23
C LEU A 164 -17.02 -5.52 -6.95
N THR A 165 -17.28 -4.73 -7.98
CA THR A 165 -18.27 -5.03 -9.01
C THR A 165 -17.88 -6.30 -9.78
N PRO A 166 -18.85 -7.01 -10.39
CA PRO A 166 -18.52 -8.07 -11.34
C PRO A 166 -17.63 -7.53 -12.48
N GLY A 167 -16.48 -8.16 -12.71
CA GLY A 167 -15.47 -7.72 -13.68
C GLY A 167 -14.51 -6.64 -13.17
N GLY A 168 -14.66 -6.19 -11.93
CA GLY A 168 -13.71 -5.29 -11.29
C GLY A 168 -12.36 -5.95 -11.00
N CYS A 169 -11.33 -5.13 -10.82
CA CYS A 169 -9.95 -5.58 -10.69
C CYS A 169 -9.33 -5.14 -9.35
N ILE A 170 -8.41 -5.95 -8.83
CA ILE A 170 -7.42 -5.51 -7.85
C ILE A 170 -6.08 -5.25 -8.53
N GLN A 171 -5.35 -4.27 -8.03
CA GLN A 171 -4.01 -3.91 -8.44
C GLN A 171 -3.14 -3.79 -7.19
N LEU A 172 -2.34 -4.83 -6.92
CA LEU A 172 -1.50 -4.92 -5.73
C LEU A 172 -0.03 -4.68 -6.09
N PHE A 173 0.63 -3.76 -5.38
CA PHE A 173 2.09 -3.58 -5.44
C PHE A 173 2.70 -3.88 -4.08
N GLU A 174 3.26 -5.09 -3.92
CA GLU A 174 3.94 -5.51 -2.71
C GLU A 174 5.39 -5.87 -3.01
N LEU A 175 6.25 -5.69 -2.01
CA LEU A 175 7.65 -6.08 -2.12
C LEU A 175 7.83 -7.52 -1.65
N ASN A 176 8.59 -8.28 -2.43
CA ASN A 176 9.15 -9.54 -1.97
C ASN A 176 10.63 -9.32 -1.68
N TYR A 177 11.08 -9.73 -0.51
CA TYR A 177 12.49 -9.60 -0.13
C TYR A 177 13.21 -10.95 -0.18
N ARG A 178 12.52 -12.04 -0.55
CA ARG A 178 13.14 -13.24 -1.08
C ARG A 178 13.58 -12.98 -2.51
N GLY A 179 14.83 -13.30 -2.80
CA GLY A 179 15.41 -13.06 -4.13
C GLY A 179 16.40 -11.89 -4.20
N PHE A 180 17.06 -11.51 -3.10
CA PHE A 180 18.35 -10.82 -3.22
C PHE A 180 19.35 -11.76 -3.89
N ASP A 181 19.31 -11.79 -5.21
CA ASP A 181 20.21 -12.59 -6.03
C ASP A 181 21.53 -11.83 -6.16
N SER A 182 22.42 -12.10 -5.22
CA SER A 182 23.78 -11.61 -5.28
C SER A 182 24.68 -12.70 -5.84
N PRO A 183 25.63 -12.36 -6.74
CA PRO A 183 26.71 -13.30 -7.06
C PRO A 183 27.59 -13.62 -5.85
N ASN A 184 27.45 -12.89 -4.74
CA ASN A 184 28.15 -13.15 -3.48
C ASN A 184 27.26 -13.94 -2.50
N GLU A 185 27.54 -15.23 -2.35
CA GLU A 185 26.85 -16.15 -1.43
C GLU A 185 26.87 -15.66 0.04
N ALA A 186 27.91 -14.94 0.47
CA ALA A 186 27.97 -14.40 1.82
C ALA A 186 26.88 -13.33 2.05
N LEU A 187 26.51 -12.59 1.00
CA LEU A 187 25.42 -11.62 1.10
C LEU A 187 24.04 -12.29 1.12
N LYS A 188 23.86 -13.46 0.49
CA LYS A 188 22.60 -14.22 0.57
C LYS A 188 22.28 -14.69 1.99
N THR A 189 23.30 -14.89 2.82
CA THR A 189 23.16 -15.29 4.23
C THR A 189 23.36 -14.13 5.21
N HIS A 190 23.39 -12.89 4.72
CA HIS A 190 23.70 -11.72 5.54
C HIS A 190 22.78 -11.64 6.77
N LYS A 191 23.35 -11.34 7.95
CA LYS A 191 22.63 -11.32 9.23
C LYS A 191 21.39 -10.42 9.24
N ALA A 192 21.38 -9.37 8.40
CA ALA A 192 20.20 -8.50 8.24
C ALA A 192 18.97 -9.26 7.71
N PHE A 193 19.13 -10.22 6.79
CA PHE A 193 18.02 -11.04 6.29
C PHE A 193 17.46 -11.97 7.37
N GLN A 194 18.34 -12.56 8.19
CA GLN A 194 17.93 -13.38 9.33
C GLN A 194 17.19 -12.54 10.39
N PHE A 195 17.71 -11.36 10.72
CA PHE A 195 17.07 -10.43 11.64
C PHE A 195 15.69 -9.99 11.13
N ARG A 196 15.57 -9.67 9.84
CA ARG A 196 14.30 -9.34 9.18
C ARG A 196 13.28 -10.48 9.29
N ASN A 197 13.66 -11.70 8.93
CA ASN A 197 12.77 -12.87 9.04
C ASN A 197 12.30 -13.06 10.47
N ARG A 198 13.24 -12.95 11.43
CA ARG A 198 12.92 -13.05 12.84
C ARG A 198 11.99 -11.94 13.32
N LEU A 199 12.17 -10.71 12.84
CA LEU A 199 11.28 -9.60 13.15
C LEU A 199 9.87 -9.86 12.59
N GLY A 200 9.78 -10.39 11.37
CA GLY A 200 8.54 -10.85 10.75
C GLY A 200 7.79 -11.86 11.61
N GLU A 201 8.47 -12.94 12.02
CA GLU A 201 7.93 -13.98 12.92
C GLU A 201 7.44 -13.39 14.25
N VAL A 202 8.26 -12.57 14.91
CA VAL A 202 7.93 -11.98 16.22
C VAL A 202 6.72 -11.04 16.12
N ARG A 203 6.60 -10.31 15.00
CA ARG A 203 5.51 -9.37 14.76
C ARG A 203 4.30 -9.98 14.05
N LYS A 204 4.41 -11.24 13.62
CA LYS A 204 3.41 -11.98 12.82
C LYS A 204 3.05 -11.27 11.50
N VAL A 205 3.97 -10.47 10.96
CA VAL A 205 3.80 -9.80 9.66
C VAL A 205 4.37 -10.68 8.54
N VAL A 206 3.73 -10.64 7.38
CA VAL A 206 4.14 -11.45 6.22
C VAL A 206 5.10 -10.63 5.37
N VAL A 207 6.40 -10.76 5.66
CA VAL A 207 7.44 -9.96 5.00
C VAL A 207 7.57 -10.28 3.50
N ASP A 208 7.34 -11.54 3.12
CA ASP A 208 7.44 -12.03 1.73
C ASP A 208 6.04 -12.35 1.19
N ILE A 209 5.11 -11.40 1.31
CA ILE A 209 3.68 -11.59 0.99
C ILE A 209 3.41 -12.08 -0.43
N VAL A 210 4.26 -11.68 -1.39
CA VAL A 210 4.11 -12.06 -2.81
C VAL A 210 4.12 -13.59 -3.01
N ASP A 211 4.85 -14.34 -2.17
CA ASP A 211 4.88 -15.81 -2.21
C ASP A 211 3.50 -16.44 -1.88
N HIS A 212 2.65 -15.70 -1.17
CA HIS A 212 1.34 -16.15 -0.69
C HIS A 212 0.16 -15.61 -1.51
N LEU A 213 0.35 -14.46 -2.18
CA LEU A 213 -0.72 -13.74 -2.87
C LEU A 213 -1.46 -14.62 -3.87
N GLU A 214 -0.76 -15.41 -4.70
CA GLU A 214 -1.41 -16.26 -5.71
C GLU A 214 -2.44 -17.21 -5.08
N GLY A 215 -2.04 -17.89 -4.01
CA GLY A 215 -2.92 -18.83 -3.30
C GLY A 215 -4.11 -18.13 -2.64
N TRP A 216 -3.87 -17.02 -1.95
CA TRP A 216 -4.92 -16.31 -1.20
C TRP A 216 -5.88 -15.53 -2.10
N ILE A 217 -5.40 -14.99 -3.23
CA ILE A 217 -6.24 -14.35 -4.25
C ILE A 217 -7.20 -15.40 -4.85
N LYS A 218 -6.71 -16.61 -5.16
CA LYS A 218 -7.58 -17.71 -5.62
C LYS A 218 -8.57 -18.15 -4.54
N GLU A 219 -8.13 -18.27 -3.28
CA GLU A 219 -8.99 -18.62 -2.13
C GLU A 219 -10.12 -17.59 -1.94
N ALA A 220 -9.83 -16.30 -2.15
CA ALA A 220 -10.82 -15.22 -2.08
C ALA A 220 -11.79 -15.18 -3.28
N GLY A 221 -11.54 -15.97 -4.34
CA GLY A 221 -12.44 -16.11 -5.49
C GLY A 221 -12.05 -15.28 -6.73
N PHE A 222 -10.88 -14.64 -6.71
CA PHE A 222 -10.34 -13.96 -7.90
C PHE A 222 -9.86 -14.95 -8.95
N VAL A 223 -9.95 -14.54 -10.22
CA VAL A 223 -9.47 -15.28 -11.39
C VAL A 223 -8.41 -14.47 -12.11
N ASP A 224 -7.53 -15.13 -12.86
CA ASP A 224 -6.51 -14.44 -13.66
C ASP A 224 -7.18 -13.69 -14.82
N GLY A 225 -6.93 -12.39 -14.92
CA GLY A 225 -7.47 -11.53 -15.98
C GLY A 225 -6.81 -11.76 -17.35
N SER A 226 -5.72 -12.55 -17.43
CA SER A 226 -5.04 -12.87 -18.69
C SER A 226 -5.67 -14.04 -19.46
N GLU A 227 -6.63 -14.77 -18.86
CA GLU A 227 -7.33 -15.89 -19.51
C GLU A 227 -8.64 -15.47 -20.23
N GLY A 228 -8.94 -14.17 -20.30
CA GLY A 228 -10.21 -13.62 -20.77
C GLY A 228 -10.34 -13.27 -22.26
N ASP A 229 -9.35 -13.57 -23.09
CA ASP A 229 -9.40 -13.40 -24.56
C ASP A 229 -8.72 -14.60 -25.26
N GLN A 230 -9.45 -15.72 -25.39
CA GLN A 230 -9.23 -16.75 -26.41
C GLN A 230 -10.56 -17.21 -27.01
#